data_AF-A0A7V3MLW3-F1
#
_entry.id   AF-A0A7V3MLW3-F1
#
_cell.length_a   1.000
_cell.length_b   1.000
_cell.length_c   1.000
_cell.angle_alpha   90.00
_cell.angle_beta   90.00
_cell.angle_gamma   90.00
#
_symmetry.space_group_name_H-M   'P 1'
#
loop_
_entity.id
_entity.type
_entity.pdbx_description
1 polymer ?
#
loop_
_entity_poly.entity_id
_entity_poly.type
_entity_poly.pdbx_seq_one_letter_code
_entity_poly.pdbx_strand_id
1 'polypeptide(L)'
;AAAAGVFDVPFVMVSGDDKACAEARTVCRDVECAVVKEGISRHAAVLKPPREVRSLIREKACAAMKKIGAIKPFKLDSPVEMEVRYFRNDVYESIREREGVRKVPPQTVVYSGKTIVEAWRRVWGG
;
A
#
# COMPACT_ATOMS: atom_id res chain seq x y z
N ALA A 1 4.66 0.58 0.70
CA ALA A 1 5.69 1.41 1.36
C ALA A 1 6.21 0.77 2.64
N ALA A 2 5.40 0.57 3.69
CA ALA A 2 5.85 0.09 5.00
C ALA A 2 6.65 -1.23 4.97
N ALA A 3 6.20 -2.21 4.19
CA ALA A 3 6.94 -3.47 4.02
C ALA A 3 8.36 -3.28 3.46
N ALA A 4 8.53 -2.38 2.49
CA ALA A 4 9.85 -2.04 1.94
C ALA A 4 10.74 -1.31 2.97
N GLY A 5 10.11 -0.47 3.82
CA GLY A 5 10.81 0.23 4.89
C GLY A 5 11.42 -0.66 5.97
N VAL A 6 10.87 -1.87 6.19
CA VAL A 6 11.48 -2.89 7.07
C VAL A 6 12.87 -3.30 6.58
N PHE A 7 13.09 -3.27 5.27
CA PHE A 7 14.35 -3.63 4.62
C PHE A 7 15.18 -2.40 4.23
N ASP A 8 14.88 -1.22 4.78
CA ASP A 8 15.56 0.04 4.46
C ASP A 8 15.48 0.43 2.96
N VAL A 9 14.45 -0.05 2.26
CA VAL A 9 14.23 0.27 0.85
C VAL A 9 13.24 1.45 0.73
N PRO A 10 13.64 2.56 0.07
CA PRO A 10 12.77 3.71 -0.10
C PRO A 10 11.70 3.49 -1.17
N PHE A 11 10.48 3.98 -0.91
CA PHE A 11 9.39 3.98 -1.86
C PHE A 11 9.46 5.24 -2.74
N VAL A 12 10.20 5.15 -3.84
CA VAL A 12 10.54 6.33 -4.67
C VAL A 12 9.58 6.57 -5.85
N MET A 13 8.80 5.57 -6.24
CA MET A 13 7.88 5.66 -7.37
C MET A 13 6.63 4.82 -7.18
N VAL A 14 5.51 5.29 -7.72
CA VAL A 14 4.31 4.51 -8.01
C VAL A 14 3.78 4.82 -9.40
N SER A 15 3.18 3.82 -10.05
CA SER A 15 2.36 4.01 -11.26
C SER A 15 0.96 3.49 -11.01
N GLY A 16 -0.07 4.24 -11.41
CA GLY A 16 -1.46 3.90 -11.13
C GLY A 16 -2.43 4.92 -11.70
N ASP A 17 -3.61 5.02 -11.10
CA ASP A 17 -4.51 6.13 -11.39
C ASP A 17 -4.17 7.38 -10.58
N ASP A 18 -4.90 8.46 -10.86
CA ASP A 18 -4.78 9.74 -10.17
C ASP A 18 -5.03 9.62 -8.66
N LYS A 19 -5.94 8.73 -8.23
CA LYS A 19 -6.30 8.53 -6.82
C LYS A 19 -5.21 7.77 -6.06
N ALA A 20 -4.70 6.67 -6.63
CA ALA A 20 -3.59 5.91 -6.08
C ALA A 20 -2.32 6.76 -5.99
N CYS A 21 -2.09 7.62 -6.99
CA CYS A 21 -0.97 8.57 -6.95
C CYS A 21 -1.16 9.66 -5.89
N ALA A 22 -2.40 10.13 -5.67
CA ALA A 22 -2.70 11.08 -4.60
C ALA A 22 -2.52 10.44 -3.22
N GLU A 23 -3.00 9.21 -3.02
CA GLU A 23 -2.80 8.43 -1.80
C GLU A 23 -1.31 8.16 -1.52
N ALA A 24 -0.54 7.78 -2.55
CA ALA A 24 0.90 7.57 -2.39
C ALA A 24 1.62 8.83 -1.87
N ARG A 25 1.16 10.03 -2.25
CA ARG A 25 1.71 11.30 -1.77
C ARG A 25 1.37 11.61 -0.31
N THR A 26 0.30 11.03 0.25
CA THR A 26 0.01 11.17 1.69
C THR A 26 0.99 10.34 2.52
N VAL A 27 1.50 9.24 1.96
CA VAL A 27 2.53 8.38 2.59
C VAL A 27 3.94 8.93 2.38
N CYS A 28 4.24 9.40 1.17
CA CYS A 28 5.54 9.97 0.81
C CYS A 28 5.34 11.14 -0.16
N ARG A 29 5.39 12.37 0.35
CA ARG A 29 5.13 13.59 -0.44
C ARG A 29 5.94 13.67 -1.74
N ASP A 30 7.20 13.26 -1.66
CA ASP A 30 8.19 13.41 -2.74
C ASP A 30 8.26 12.21 -3.69
N VAL A 31 7.38 11.20 -3.52
CA VAL A 31 7.30 10.05 -4.43
C VAL A 31 7.03 10.49 -5.87
N GLU A 32 7.69 9.84 -6.83
CA GLU A 32 7.35 10.01 -8.24
C GLU A 32 6.06 9.25 -8.57
N CYS A 33 5.17 9.91 -9.31
CA CYS A 33 3.89 9.33 -9.70
C CYS A 33 3.75 9.32 -11.22
N ALA A 34 3.51 8.13 -11.79
CA ALA A 34 3.08 7.97 -13.16
C ALA A 34 1.56 7.71 -13.19
N VAL A 35 0.77 8.76 -13.42
CA VAL A 35 -0.69 8.66 -13.60
C VAL A 35 -0.97 8.15 -15.01
N VAL A 36 -1.28 6.86 -15.13
CA VAL A 36 -1.47 6.18 -16.43
C VAL A 36 -2.94 6.10 -16.84
N LYS A 37 -3.85 6.35 -15.90
CA LYS A 37 -5.29 6.41 -16.10
C LYS A 37 -5.92 7.40 -15.11
N GLU A 38 -7.11 7.89 -15.40
CA GLU A 38 -7.89 8.76 -14.51
C GLU A 38 -9.17 8.04 -14.10
N GLY A 39 -9.37 7.84 -12.81
CA GLY A 39 -10.52 7.09 -12.28
C GLY A 39 -11.82 7.90 -12.34
N ILE A 40 -12.85 7.33 -12.99
CA ILE A 40 -14.20 7.93 -13.05
C ILE A 40 -15.11 7.29 -12.00
N SER A 41 -15.08 5.96 -11.91
CA SER A 41 -15.84 5.18 -10.94
C SER A 41 -15.06 3.93 -10.54
N ARG A 42 -15.61 3.12 -9.63
CA ARG A 42 -14.98 1.86 -9.21
C ARG A 42 -14.62 0.94 -10.39
N HIS A 43 -15.39 1.01 -11.48
CA HIS A 43 -15.23 0.12 -12.64
C HIS A 43 -15.01 0.88 -13.96
N ALA A 44 -14.75 2.19 -13.93
CA ALA A 44 -14.55 3.00 -15.14
C ALA A 44 -13.39 3.98 -14.96
N ALA A 45 -12.59 4.15 -16.02
CA ALA A 45 -11.46 5.07 -16.06
C ALA A 45 -11.18 5.55 -17.48
N VAL A 46 -10.60 6.74 -17.61
CA VAL A 46 -9.99 7.21 -18.86
C VAL A 46 -8.58 6.66 -18.93
N LEU A 47 -8.27 5.88 -19.97
CA LEU A 47 -6.95 5.29 -20.17
C LEU A 47 -6.10 6.16 -21.10
N LYS A 48 -4.82 6.37 -20.76
CA LYS A 48 -3.87 6.97 -21.70
C LYS A 48 -3.44 5.95 -22.77
N PRO A 49 -3.10 6.39 -24.00
CA PRO A 49 -2.59 5.50 -25.04
C PRO A 49 -1.36 4.69 -24.56
N PRO A 50 -1.26 3.39 -24.89
CA PRO A 50 -0.17 2.53 -24.39
C PRO A 50 1.24 3.05 -24.67
N ARG A 51 1.45 3.72 -25.82
CA ARG A 51 2.73 4.32 -26.18
C ARG A 51 3.12 5.46 -25.22
N GLU A 52 2.16 6.31 -24.87
CA GLU A 52 2.37 7.41 -23.91
C GLU A 52 2.62 6.88 -22.51
N VAL A 53 1.85 5.87 -22.08
CA VAL A 53 2.02 5.22 -20.78
C VAL A 53 3.44 4.68 -20.60
N ARG A 54 3.97 3.97 -21.60
CA ARG A 54 5.34 3.42 -21.55
C ARG A 54 6.39 4.52 -21.43
N SER A 55 6.25 5.60 -22.19
CA SER A 55 7.15 6.76 -22.11
C SER A 55 7.08 7.45 -20.75
N LEU A 56 5.87 7.66 -20.23
CA LEU A 56 5.64 8.29 -18.92
C LEU A 56 6.24 7.45 -17.79
N ILE A 57 5.99 6.14 -17.77
CA ILE A 57 6.56 5.24 -16.74
C ILE A 57 8.09 5.30 -16.79
N ARG A 58 8.68 5.27 -17.99
CA ARG A 58 10.14 5.37 -18.15
C ARG A 58 10.69 6.69 -17.62
N GLU A 59 10.05 7.81 -17.97
CA GLU A 59 10.45 9.15 -17.48
C GLU A 59 10.40 9.21 -15.96
N LYS A 60 9.29 8.78 -15.36
CA LYS A 60 9.09 8.82 -13.90
C LYS A 60 10.01 7.84 -13.17
N ALA A 61 10.30 6.68 -13.74
CA ALA A 61 11.30 5.77 -13.20
C ALA A 61 12.70 6.42 -13.19
N CYS A 62 13.12 7.05 -14.29
CA CYS A 62 14.39 7.77 -14.35
C CYS A 62 14.45 8.91 -13.32
N ALA A 63 13.36 9.66 -13.14
CA ALA A 63 13.28 10.73 -12.13
C ALA A 63 13.34 10.15 -10.70
N ALA A 64 12.67 9.04 -10.44
CA ALA A 64 12.62 8.40 -9.12
C ALA A 64 13.98 7.90 -8.68
N MET A 65 14.75 7.32 -9.60
CA MET A 65 16.11 6.84 -9.32
C MET A 65 17.04 7.97 -8.86
N LYS A 66 16.83 9.21 -9.36
CA LYS A 66 17.60 10.39 -8.91
C LYS A 66 17.25 10.84 -7.49
N LYS A 67 16.16 10.34 -6.90
CA LYS A 67 15.73 10.65 -5.53
C LYS A 67 16.23 9.65 -4.49
N ILE A 68 16.96 8.61 -4.91
CA ILE A 68 17.58 7.67 -3.97
C ILE A 68 18.55 8.44 -3.07
N GLY A 69 18.45 8.22 -1.76
CA GLY A 69 19.19 8.96 -0.72
C GLY A 69 18.48 10.23 -0.23
N ALA A 70 17.65 10.85 -1.06
CA ALA A 70 16.81 11.99 -0.64
C ALA A 70 15.51 11.53 0.02
N ILE A 71 14.85 10.52 -0.55
CA ILE A 71 13.66 9.91 0.05
C ILE A 71 14.08 8.86 1.09
N LYS A 72 13.68 9.07 2.35
CA LYS A 72 13.90 8.10 3.43
C LYS A 72 12.91 6.93 3.34
N PRO A 73 13.31 5.71 3.73
CA PRO A 73 12.39 4.59 3.85
C PRO A 73 11.23 4.92 4.80
N PHE A 74 10.00 4.56 4.40
CA PHE A 74 8.82 4.73 5.23
C PHE A 74 8.75 3.61 6.27
N LYS A 75 9.07 3.95 7.53
CA LYS A 75 9.10 3.00 8.65
C LYS A 75 7.94 3.25 9.60
N LEU A 76 7.37 2.16 10.10
CA LEU A 76 6.40 2.17 11.20
C LEU A 76 7.13 1.81 12.49
N ASP A 77 6.69 2.39 13.59
CA ASP A 77 7.17 1.99 14.91
C ASP A 77 6.76 0.55 15.22
N SER A 78 7.64 -0.15 15.92
CA SER A 78 7.45 -1.55 16.29
C SER A 78 7.19 -1.67 17.80
N PRO A 79 6.30 -2.57 18.24
CA PRO A 79 5.52 -3.53 17.46
C PRO A 79 4.39 -2.85 16.66
N VAL A 80 4.01 -3.47 15.53
CA VAL A 80 2.93 -2.99 14.67
C VAL A 80 1.64 -3.71 15.02
N GLU A 81 0.54 -2.96 15.16
CA GLU A 81 -0.82 -3.49 15.19
C GLU A 81 -1.53 -3.16 13.87
N MET A 82 -2.05 -4.18 13.18
CA MET A 82 -2.81 -4.02 11.95
C MET A 82 -4.27 -4.34 12.19
N GLU A 83 -5.11 -3.32 12.13
CA GLU A 83 -6.57 -3.45 12.23
C GLU A 83 -7.16 -3.76 10.85
N VAL A 84 -7.93 -4.84 10.76
CA VAL A 84 -8.59 -5.25 9.52
C VAL A 84 -10.08 -5.36 9.76
N ARG A 85 -10.84 -4.48 9.10
CA ARG A 85 -12.30 -4.50 9.11
C ARG A 85 -12.82 -5.38 7.98
N TYR A 86 -13.67 -6.33 8.33
CA TYR A 86 -14.30 -7.24 7.39
C TYR A 86 -15.75 -6.83 7.14
N PHE A 87 -16.11 -6.68 5.87
CA PHE A 87 -17.48 -6.34 5.46
C PHE A 87 -18.35 -7.58 5.20
N ARG A 88 -17.72 -8.74 5.01
CA ARG A 88 -18.38 -10.04 4.85
C ARG A 88 -18.43 -10.73 6.19
N ASN A 89 -19.65 -10.97 6.69
CA ASN A 89 -19.84 -11.56 8.00
C ASN A 89 -19.29 -12.99 8.08
N ASP A 90 -19.51 -13.80 7.05
CA ASP A 90 -19.00 -15.17 6.98
C ASP A 90 -17.46 -15.24 7.07
N VAL A 91 -16.77 -14.30 6.41
CA VAL A 91 -15.31 -14.17 6.50
C VAL A 91 -14.90 -13.75 7.92
N TYR A 92 -15.57 -12.75 8.49
CA TYR A 92 -15.31 -12.29 9.86
C TYR A 92 -15.48 -13.42 10.89
N GLU A 93 -16.57 -14.19 10.82
CA GLU A 93 -16.84 -15.32 11.72
C GLU A 93 -15.74 -16.39 11.62
N SER A 94 -15.22 -16.66 10.42
CA SER A 94 -14.13 -17.62 10.21
C SER A 94 -12.77 -17.18 10.76
N ILE A 95 -12.59 -15.86 10.95
CA ILE A 95 -11.31 -15.25 11.33
C ILE A 95 -11.29 -14.90 12.82
N ARG A 96 -12.40 -14.43 13.38
CA ARG A 96 -12.44 -13.86 14.74
C ARG A 96 -12.06 -14.84 15.84
N GLU A 97 -12.13 -16.15 15.58
CA GLU A 97 -11.72 -17.20 16.52
C GLU A 97 -10.33 -17.77 16.26
N ARG A 98 -9.58 -17.23 15.27
CA ARG A 98 -8.20 -17.64 15.03
C ARG A 98 -7.32 -17.27 16.22
N GLU A 99 -6.36 -18.14 16.55
CA GLU A 99 -5.39 -17.84 17.59
C GLU A 99 -4.56 -16.59 17.21
N GLY A 100 -4.31 -15.72 18.18
CA GLY A 100 -3.46 -14.53 17.99
C GLY A 100 -4.15 -13.32 17.34
N VAL A 101 -5.48 -13.33 17.16
CA VAL A 101 -6.24 -12.15 16.74
C VAL A 101 -7.01 -11.54 17.91
N ARG A 102 -7.03 -10.21 17.99
CA ARG A 102 -7.83 -9.46 18.99
C ARG A 102 -9.06 -8.85 18.33
N LYS A 103 -10.25 -9.14 18.85
CA LYS A 103 -11.53 -8.65 18.31
C LYS A 103 -11.75 -7.19 18.74
N VAL A 104 -12.10 -6.31 17.80
CA VAL A 104 -12.51 -4.92 18.08
C VAL A 104 -13.79 -4.57 17.29
N PRO A 105 -14.78 -3.90 17.91
CA PRO A 105 -16.00 -3.52 17.20
C PRO A 105 -15.76 -2.40 16.16
N PRO A 106 -16.54 -2.35 15.06
CA PRO A 106 -17.41 -3.40 14.52
C PRO A 106 -16.68 -4.31 13.50
N GLN A 107 -16.93 -5.62 13.56
CA GLN A 107 -16.42 -6.63 12.60
C GLN A 107 -14.94 -6.47 12.21
N THR A 108 -14.11 -6.10 13.19
CA THR A 108 -12.70 -5.79 12.98
C THR A 108 -11.86 -6.70 13.88
N VAL A 109 -10.74 -7.17 13.36
CA VAL A 109 -9.73 -7.88 14.16
C VAL A 109 -8.39 -7.19 14.03
N VAL A 110 -7.60 -7.26 15.10
CA VAL A 110 -6.25 -6.69 15.17
C VAL A 110 -5.24 -7.82 15.15
N TYR A 111 -4.24 -7.68 14.28
CA TYR A 111 -3.09 -8.57 14.16
C TYR A 111 -1.84 -7.82 14.61
N SER A 112 -1.19 -8.31 15.67
CA SER A 112 0.08 -7.75 16.14
C SER A 112 1.25 -8.48 15.47
N GLY A 113 2.35 -7.77 15.20
CA GLY A 113 3.60 -8.35 14.73
C GLY A 113 4.78 -7.49 15.12
N LYS A 114 5.99 -8.09 15.18
CA LYS A 114 7.22 -7.31 15.44
C LYS A 114 7.51 -6.35 14.29
N THR A 115 7.01 -6.65 13.10
CA THR A 115 7.07 -5.79 11.92
C THR A 115 5.75 -5.85 11.16
N ILE A 116 5.50 -4.87 10.29
CA ILE A 116 4.34 -4.89 9.39
C ILE A 116 4.31 -6.13 8.48
N VAL A 117 5.47 -6.68 8.11
CA VAL A 117 5.55 -7.90 7.27
C VAL A 117 5.03 -9.12 8.04
N GLU A 118 5.36 -9.22 9.33
CA GLU A 118 4.85 -10.28 10.19
C GLU A 118 3.33 -10.14 10.40
N ALA A 119 2.86 -8.94 10.74
CA ALA A 119 1.43 -8.67 10.89
C ALA A 119 0.66 -8.98 9.59
N TRP A 120 1.17 -8.57 8.43
CA TRP A 120 0.58 -8.84 7.12
C TRP A 120 0.49 -10.34 6.80
N ARG A 121 1.54 -11.12 7.11
CA ARG A 121 1.52 -12.58 6.93
C ARG A 121 0.47 -13.26 7.79
N ARG A 122 0.16 -12.75 8.98
CA ARG A 122 -0.91 -13.34 9.82
C ARG A 122 -2.31 -13.13 9.21
N VAL A 123 -2.47 -12.12 8.35
CA VAL A 123 -3.74 -11.85 7.66
C VAL A 123 -3.90 -12.69 6.40
N TRP A 124 -2.84 -12.83 5.61
CA TRP A 124 -2.93 -13.41 4.25
C TRP A 124 -2.11 -14.69 4.03
N GLY A 125 -1.29 -15.09 5.00
CA GLY A 125 -0.32 -16.18 4.88
C GLY A 125 -0.77 -17.53 5.44
N GLY A 126 -2.08 -17.74 5.60
CA GLY A 126 -2.69 -18.98 6.07
C GLY A 126 -3.90 -19.36 5.26
#